data_AF-A0A7S3B7Q6-F1
#
_entry.id   AF-A0A7S3B7Q6-F1
#
_cell.length_a   1.000
_cell.length_b   1.000
_cell.length_c   1.000
_cell.angle_alpha   90.00
_cell.angle_beta   90.00
_cell.angle_gamma   90.00
#
_symmetry.space_group_name_H-M   'P 1'
#
loop_
_entity.id
_entity.type
_entity.pdbx_description
1 polymer ?
#
loop_
_entity_poly.entity_id
_entity_poly.type
_entity_poly.pdbx_seq_one_letter_code
_entity_poly.pdbx_strand_id
1 'polypeptide(L)'
;APFKHKWKESFGSGHASLTLRADWRAHLKQAVTDLGLRGVRYHGLFDDDMAVVTAPNTYNWTAIDSTWDYLLSLGVRPIVELSFMPAFVANCSWHGHCQPNPVGCEGYWCTQCNGHGVGPVVNPTAPGCTRLEFHYQG
;
A
#
# COMPACT_ATOMS: atom_id res chain seq x y z
N ALA A 1 -12.90 -40.05 12.51
CA ALA A 1 -12.77 -39.13 11.36
C ALA A 1 -11.29 -38.81 11.12
N PRO A 2 -10.83 -38.60 9.88
CA PRO A 2 -9.43 -38.23 9.61
C PRO A 2 -9.08 -36.86 10.24
N PHE A 3 -7.83 -36.69 10.67
CA PHE A 3 -7.34 -35.48 11.32
C PHE A 3 -7.26 -34.30 10.32
N LYS A 4 -7.88 -33.16 10.65
CA LYS A 4 -7.94 -31.99 9.76
C LYS A 4 -6.73 -31.09 9.98
N HIS A 5 -5.87 -30.97 8.96
CA HIS A 5 -4.66 -30.15 9.01
C HIS A 5 -4.94 -28.66 8.78
N LYS A 6 -5.47 -27.99 9.81
CA LYS A 6 -5.83 -26.55 9.75
C LYS A 6 -4.64 -25.62 9.51
N TRP A 7 -3.45 -26.04 9.90
CA TRP A 7 -2.21 -25.28 9.73
C TRP A 7 -1.81 -25.07 8.26
N LYS A 8 -2.39 -25.80 7.31
CA LYS A 8 -2.13 -25.64 5.86
C LYS A 8 -3.00 -24.58 5.18
N GLU A 9 -4.05 -24.11 5.87
CA GLU A 9 -5.15 -23.33 5.27
C GLU A 9 -4.81 -21.86 5.03
N SER A 10 -3.81 -21.33 5.73
CA SER A 10 -3.44 -19.91 5.67
C SER A 10 -2.01 -19.70 6.16
N PHE A 11 -1.23 -18.94 5.40
CA PHE A 11 0.10 -18.48 5.78
C PHE A 11 0.20 -16.97 5.60
N GLY A 12 0.99 -16.34 6.48
CA GLY A 12 1.35 -14.94 6.34
C GLY A 12 2.48 -14.76 5.34
N SER A 13 2.40 -13.68 4.57
CA SER A 13 3.52 -13.14 3.83
C SER A 13 3.76 -11.69 4.24
N GLY A 14 4.86 -11.12 3.73
CA GLY A 14 5.18 -9.70 3.91
C GLY A 14 4.26 -8.81 3.07
N HIS A 15 4.85 -7.76 2.50
CA HIS A 15 4.13 -6.79 1.69
C HIS A 15 3.72 -7.37 0.32
N ALA A 16 2.60 -6.91 -0.24
CA ALA A 16 2.05 -7.33 -1.53
C ALA A 16 3.07 -7.22 -2.67
N SER A 17 3.91 -6.18 -2.71
CA SER A 17 4.93 -6.02 -3.76
C SER A 17 5.94 -7.16 -3.81
N LEU A 18 6.19 -7.85 -2.70
CA LEU A 18 7.07 -9.03 -2.68
C LEU A 18 6.56 -10.16 -3.58
N THR A 19 5.25 -10.27 -3.76
CA THR A 19 4.62 -11.31 -4.57
C THR A 19 4.94 -11.20 -6.07
N LEU A 20 5.37 -10.02 -6.52
CA LEU A 20 5.81 -9.76 -7.88
C LEU A 20 7.23 -10.30 -8.13
N ARG A 21 8.01 -10.53 -7.08
CA ARG A 21 9.41 -10.96 -7.19
C ARG A 21 9.50 -12.46 -7.50
N ALA A 22 10.42 -12.80 -8.40
CA ALA A 22 10.60 -14.18 -8.85
C ALA A 22 11.07 -15.13 -7.73
N ASP A 23 11.91 -14.66 -6.80
CA ASP A 23 12.40 -15.46 -5.68
C ASP A 23 11.28 -15.80 -4.69
N TRP A 24 10.42 -14.83 -4.39
CA TRP A 24 9.22 -15.06 -3.58
C TRP A 24 8.32 -16.11 -4.22
N ARG A 25 8.10 -15.99 -5.54
CA ARG A 25 7.28 -16.93 -6.31
C ARG A 25 7.85 -18.36 -6.26
N ALA A 26 9.16 -18.52 -6.36
CA ALA A 26 9.83 -19.80 -6.24
C ALA A 26 9.63 -20.42 -4.84
N HIS A 27 9.79 -19.63 -3.77
CA HIS A 27 9.57 -20.10 -2.40
C HIS A 27 8.10 -20.48 -2.14
N LEU A 28 7.13 -19.72 -2.67
CA LEU A 28 5.73 -20.09 -2.57
C LEU A 28 5.47 -21.43 -3.24
N LYS A 29 5.98 -21.64 -4.46
CA LYS A 29 5.81 -22.90 -5.18
C LYS A 29 6.36 -24.08 -4.38
N GLN A 30 7.55 -23.92 -3.79
CA GLN A 30 8.12 -24.92 -2.91
C GLN A 30 7.23 -25.20 -1.69
N ALA A 31 6.73 -24.17 -1.01
CA ALA A 31 5.83 -24.33 0.13
C ALA A 31 4.51 -25.04 -0.24
N VAL A 32 3.97 -24.77 -1.43
CA VAL A 32 2.78 -25.47 -1.96
C VAL A 32 3.10 -26.96 -2.19
N THR A 33 4.23 -27.28 -2.82
CA THR A 33 4.63 -28.68 -3.09
C THR A 33 4.96 -29.45 -1.82
N ASP A 34 5.78 -28.89 -0.94
CA ASP A 34 6.34 -29.61 0.20
C ASP A 34 5.37 -29.65 1.40
N LEU A 35 4.66 -28.55 1.66
CA LEU A 35 3.78 -28.41 2.83
C LEU A 35 2.30 -28.56 2.48
N GLY A 36 1.92 -28.39 1.21
CA GLY A 36 0.51 -28.41 0.78
C GLY A 36 -0.24 -27.14 1.20
N LEU A 37 0.43 -25.99 1.11
CA LEU A 37 -0.12 -24.66 1.42
C LEU A 37 -1.31 -24.33 0.52
N ARG A 38 -2.40 -23.81 1.10
CA ARG A 38 -3.66 -23.55 0.39
C ARG A 38 -4.10 -22.08 0.35
N GLY A 39 -3.51 -21.24 1.20
CA GLY A 39 -3.89 -19.84 1.28
C GLY A 39 -2.76 -18.95 1.76
N VAL A 40 -2.76 -17.70 1.28
CA VAL A 40 -1.76 -16.69 1.65
C VAL A 40 -2.43 -15.37 1.97
N ARG A 41 -1.99 -14.70 3.03
CA ARG A 41 -2.39 -13.35 3.44
C ARG A 41 -1.18 -12.44 3.44
N TYR A 42 -1.28 -11.26 2.85
CA TYR A 42 -0.24 -10.23 2.85
C TYR A 42 -0.89 -8.86 3.02
N HIS A 43 -0.11 -7.91 3.52
CA HIS A 43 -0.55 -6.52 3.70
C HIS A 43 -0.15 -5.68 2.49
N GLY A 44 -0.71 -4.47 2.39
CA GLY A 44 -0.26 -3.50 1.40
C GLY A 44 -0.79 -3.72 -0.02
N LEU A 45 -1.90 -4.45 -0.19
CA LEU A 45 -2.57 -4.61 -1.48
C LEU A 45 -2.87 -3.29 -2.19
N PHE A 46 -3.22 -2.24 -1.44
CA PHE A 46 -3.51 -0.90 -1.95
C PHE A 46 -2.42 0.12 -1.63
N ASP A 47 -1.27 -0.32 -1.13
CA ASP A 47 -0.15 0.59 -0.89
C ASP A 47 0.42 1.10 -2.22
N ASP A 48 1.21 2.18 -2.16
CA ASP A 48 1.63 2.92 -3.36
C ASP A 48 2.59 2.12 -4.26
N ASP A 49 3.27 1.11 -3.72
CA ASP A 49 4.14 0.20 -4.48
C ASP A 49 3.38 -0.75 -5.41
N MET A 50 2.10 -1.02 -5.12
CA MET A 50 1.17 -1.73 -6.00
C MET A 50 0.50 -0.78 -7.01
N ALA A 51 0.66 0.54 -6.82
CA ALA A 51 0.23 1.61 -7.74
C ALA A 51 -1.24 1.56 -8.16
N VAL A 52 -2.13 1.10 -7.27
CA VAL A 52 -3.55 0.88 -7.59
C VAL A 52 -4.29 2.20 -7.85
N VAL A 53 -4.04 3.23 -7.04
CA VAL A 53 -4.70 4.54 -7.15
C VAL A 53 -3.64 5.63 -7.20
N THR A 54 -3.47 6.25 -8.37
CA THR A 54 -2.50 7.34 -8.60
C THR A 54 -3.15 8.65 -9.01
N ALA A 55 -4.43 8.62 -9.39
CA ALA A 55 -5.21 9.79 -9.81
C ALA A 55 -6.71 9.58 -9.51
N PRO A 56 -7.53 10.66 -9.45
CA PRO A 56 -8.98 10.54 -9.26
C PRO A 56 -9.61 9.62 -10.30
N ASN A 57 -10.50 8.72 -9.84
CA ASN A 57 -11.26 7.79 -10.68
C ASN A 57 -10.41 6.92 -11.63
N THR A 58 -9.11 6.75 -11.34
CA THR A 58 -8.18 5.95 -12.15
C THR A 58 -7.65 4.81 -11.30
N TYR A 59 -7.84 3.58 -11.78
CA TYR A 59 -7.45 2.37 -11.07
C TYR A 59 -6.57 1.48 -11.94
N ASN A 60 -5.41 1.08 -11.43
CA ASN A 60 -4.50 0.15 -12.09
C ASN A 60 -4.48 -1.20 -11.35
N TRP A 61 -5.01 -2.23 -11.99
CA TRP A 61 -5.11 -3.58 -11.41
C TRP A 61 -4.00 -4.53 -11.84
N THR A 62 -3.10 -4.10 -12.75
CA THR A 62 -2.10 -4.96 -13.40
C THR A 62 -1.24 -5.74 -12.41
N ALA A 63 -0.76 -5.09 -11.34
CA ALA A 63 0.08 -5.73 -10.34
C ALA A 63 -0.71 -6.77 -9.51
N ILE A 64 -1.94 -6.42 -9.12
CA ILE A 64 -2.82 -7.32 -8.37
C ILE A 64 -3.18 -8.54 -9.21
N ASP A 65 -3.56 -8.32 -10.48
CA ASP A 65 -3.88 -9.38 -11.43
C ASP A 65 -2.69 -10.34 -11.60
N SER A 66 -1.48 -9.80 -11.81
CA SER A 66 -0.26 -10.63 -11.92
C SER A 66 -0.02 -11.52 -10.70
N THR A 67 -0.27 -10.97 -9.51
CA THR A 67 -0.13 -11.71 -8.26
C THR A 67 -1.21 -12.77 -8.11
N TRP A 68 -2.47 -12.42 -8.32
CA TRP A 68 -3.59 -13.34 -8.14
C TRP A 68 -3.57 -14.45 -9.18
N ASP A 69 -3.26 -14.15 -10.44
CA ASP A 69 -3.09 -15.16 -11.49
C ASP A 69 -2.01 -16.18 -11.10
N TYR A 70 -0.88 -15.71 -10.55
CA TYR A 70 0.17 -16.60 -10.08
C TYR A 70 -0.30 -17.48 -8.91
N LEU A 71 -0.98 -16.92 -7.91
CA LEU A 71 -1.50 -17.67 -6.77
C LEU A 71 -2.51 -18.73 -7.21
N LEU A 72 -3.47 -18.35 -8.05
CA LEU A 72 -4.51 -19.22 -8.55
C LEU A 72 -3.95 -20.32 -9.46
N SER A 73 -2.90 -20.04 -10.22
CA SER A 73 -2.20 -21.06 -11.03
C SER A 73 -1.60 -22.20 -10.18
N LEU A 74 -1.30 -21.92 -8.91
CA LEU A 74 -0.80 -22.89 -7.93
C LEU A 74 -1.90 -23.48 -7.03
N GLY A 75 -3.16 -23.09 -7.24
CA GLY A 75 -4.29 -23.49 -6.39
C GLY A 75 -4.27 -22.85 -4.99
N VAL A 76 -3.56 -21.73 -4.81
CA VAL A 76 -3.48 -20.99 -3.55
C VAL A 76 -4.52 -19.88 -3.56
N ARG A 77 -5.36 -19.82 -2.52
CA ARG A 77 -6.35 -18.73 -2.37
C ARG A 77 -5.71 -17.46 -1.78
N PRO A 78 -5.87 -16.28 -2.38
CA PRO A 78 -5.53 -15.04 -1.71
C PRO A 78 -6.53 -14.77 -0.58
N ILE A 79 -6.03 -14.49 0.61
CA ILE A 79 -6.81 -14.00 1.75
C ILE A 79 -6.62 -12.49 1.78
N VAL A 80 -7.63 -11.79 1.26
CA VAL A 80 -7.56 -10.37 0.95
C VAL A 80 -7.57 -9.53 2.23
N GLU A 81 -6.57 -8.66 2.34
CA GLU A 81 -6.51 -7.59 3.32
C GLU A 81 -6.56 -6.25 2.59
N LEU A 82 -7.53 -5.41 2.93
CA LEU A 82 -7.70 -4.08 2.35
C LEU A 82 -6.80 -3.08 3.08
N SER A 83 -5.52 -3.03 2.70
CA SER A 83 -4.50 -2.20 3.35
C SER A 83 -3.34 -1.91 2.38
N PHE A 84 -2.43 -0.97 2.67
CA PHE A 84 -2.69 0.20 3.51
C PHE A 84 -3.47 1.23 2.68
N MET A 85 -3.66 2.44 3.18
CA MET A 85 -4.34 3.47 2.38
C MET A 85 -3.36 4.05 1.35
N PRO A 86 -3.67 4.05 0.04
CA PRO A 86 -2.83 4.72 -0.95
C PRO A 86 -2.68 6.19 -0.57
N ALA A 87 -1.48 6.73 -0.71
CA ALA A 87 -1.20 8.06 -0.20
C ALA A 87 -1.96 9.16 -0.95
N PHE A 88 -2.38 8.89 -2.19
CA PHE A 88 -3.25 9.79 -2.95
C PHE A 88 -4.61 10.04 -2.27
N VAL A 89 -5.17 9.05 -1.56
CA VAL A 89 -6.45 9.18 -0.85
C VAL A 89 -6.30 9.24 0.67
N ALA A 90 -5.06 9.14 1.17
CA ALA A 90 -4.79 9.20 2.59
C ALA A 90 -4.84 10.65 3.10
N ASN A 91 -5.40 10.84 4.29
CA ASN A 91 -5.36 12.12 4.99
C ASN A 91 -3.93 12.52 5.42
N CYS A 92 -3.07 11.53 5.66
CA CYS A 92 -1.64 11.69 5.88
C CYS A 92 -0.89 10.44 5.42
N SER A 93 0.41 10.57 5.10
CA SER A 93 1.25 9.42 4.75
C SER A 93 2.60 9.47 5.46
N TRP A 94 3.22 8.30 5.67
CA TRP A 94 4.55 8.19 6.25
C TRP A 94 5.65 8.64 5.28
N HIS A 95 5.41 8.46 3.98
CA HIS A 95 6.34 8.79 2.89
C HIS A 95 6.24 10.25 2.42
N GLY A 96 5.36 11.07 3.01
CA GLY A 96 5.26 12.49 2.68
C GLY A 96 4.75 12.72 1.25
N HIS A 97 3.65 12.09 0.88
CA HIS A 97 2.99 12.44 -0.38
C HIS A 97 2.37 13.82 -0.28
N CYS A 98 2.64 14.60 -1.32
CA CYS A 98 2.19 15.96 -1.37
C CYS A 98 1.08 16.11 -2.41
N GLN A 99 -0.10 16.54 -1.95
CA GLN A 99 -1.22 16.85 -2.83
C GLN A 99 -0.95 18.21 -3.53
N PRO A 100 -1.38 18.40 -4.79
CA PRO A 100 -1.44 19.73 -5.39
C PRO A 100 -2.33 20.62 -4.52
N ASN A 101 -1.89 21.85 -4.30
CA ASN A 101 -2.61 22.81 -3.48
C ASN A 101 -4.02 23.13 -4.02
N PRO A 102 -5.11 22.85 -3.26
CA PRO A 102 -6.45 23.23 -3.68
C PRO A 102 -6.69 24.76 -3.70
N VAL A 103 -5.82 25.56 -3.07
CA VAL A 103 -5.88 27.03 -3.07
C VAL A 103 -4.95 27.70 -4.09
N GLY A 104 -4.41 26.96 -5.07
CA GLY A 104 -3.78 27.57 -6.25
C GLY A 104 -2.44 28.28 -6.01
N CYS A 105 -1.79 28.12 -4.86
CA CYS A 105 -0.39 28.53 -4.70
C CYS A 105 0.51 27.41 -5.26
N GLU A 106 1.42 27.74 -6.18
CA GLU A 106 2.43 26.80 -6.70
C GLU A 106 3.22 26.19 -5.55
N GLY A 107 2.89 24.95 -5.20
CA GLY A 107 3.39 24.27 -4.02
C GLY A 107 2.59 23.01 -3.70
N TYR A 108 3.29 22.04 -3.13
CA TYR A 108 2.83 20.71 -2.79
C TYR A 108 2.49 20.68 -1.28
N TRP A 109 1.27 20.30 -0.86
CA TRP A 109 0.94 20.11 0.57
C TRP A 109 1.32 18.71 1.02
N CYS A 110 2.36 18.60 1.84
CA CYS A 110 2.78 17.32 2.39
C CYS A 110 2.26 17.18 3.83
N THR A 111 1.28 16.29 4.05
CA THR A 111 0.86 15.90 5.41
C THR A 111 1.65 14.67 5.84
N GLN A 112 2.76 14.88 6.53
CA GLN A 112 3.58 13.78 7.06
C GLN A 112 3.08 13.36 8.44
N CYS A 113 2.88 12.06 8.65
CA CYS A 113 2.40 11.52 9.92
C CYS A 113 3.54 11.20 10.91
N ASN A 114 4.51 12.11 11.12
CA ASN A 114 5.66 11.86 11.99
C ASN A 114 5.46 12.39 13.41
N GLY A 115 4.56 11.81 14.22
CA GLY A 115 4.52 11.93 15.70
C GLY A 115 4.52 13.32 16.35
N HIS A 116 4.62 14.41 15.59
CA HIS A 116 4.85 15.80 15.99
C HIS A 116 3.69 16.71 15.57
N GLY A 117 2.56 16.10 15.21
CA GLY A 117 1.37 16.81 14.73
C GLY A 117 1.36 17.01 13.21
N VAL A 118 0.16 17.30 12.72
CA VAL A 118 -0.11 17.73 11.35
C VAL A 118 0.46 19.13 11.16
N GLY A 119 1.52 19.28 10.37
CA GLY A 119 2.17 20.57 10.16
C GLY A 119 2.61 20.76 8.71
N PRO A 120 2.51 21.98 8.16
CA PRO A 120 2.93 22.28 6.79
C PRO A 120 4.45 22.18 6.66
N VAL A 121 4.93 21.39 5.70
CA VAL A 121 6.31 21.48 5.20
C VAL A 121 6.30 22.44 4.02
N VAL A 122 6.43 23.74 4.29
CA VAL A 122 6.62 24.74 3.23
C VAL A 122 8.05 24.64 2.71
N ASN A 123 8.22 24.55 1.39
CA ASN A 123 9.51 24.76 0.75
C ASN A 123 9.84 26.26 0.82
N PRO A 124 10.85 26.70 1.59
CA PRO A 124 11.08 28.12 1.87
C PRO A 124 11.56 28.92 0.65
N THR A 125 11.82 28.28 -0.50
CA THR A 125 12.35 28.93 -1.71
C THR A 125 11.31 29.29 -2.76
N ALA A 126 10.01 29.01 -2.55
CA ALA A 126 8.96 29.39 -3.50
C ALA A 126 8.60 30.89 -3.35
N PRO A 127 8.83 31.74 -4.37
CA PRO A 127 8.47 33.15 -4.31
C PRO A 127 6.94 33.30 -4.30
N GLY A 128 6.38 33.91 -3.25
CA GLY A 128 4.94 34.20 -3.15
C GLY A 128 4.20 33.48 -2.02
N CYS A 129 4.83 32.53 -1.33
CA CYS A 129 4.24 31.86 -0.17
C CYS A 129 4.73 32.54 1.13
N THR A 130 4.12 33.66 1.50
CA THR A 130 4.27 34.16 2.88
C THR A 130 3.73 33.10 3.83
N ARG A 131 4.57 32.68 4.78
CA ARG A 131 4.20 31.87 5.94
C ARG A 131 2.85 32.33 6.46
N LEU A 132 1.80 31.53 6.25
CA LEU A 132 0.53 31.74 6.95
C LEU A 132 0.81 31.39 8.41
N GLU A 133 1.17 32.41 9.19
CA GLU A 133 1.02 32.32 10.64
C GLU A 133 -0.47 32.17 10.91
N PHE A 134 -0.89 30.94 11.23
CA PHE A 134 -2.21 30.70 11.75
C PHE A 134 -2.30 31.41 13.11
N HIS A 135 -2.87 32.61 13.12
CA HIS A 135 -3.44 33.19 14.32
C HIS A 135 -4.60 32.29 14.75
N TYR A 136 -4.36 31.48 15.78
CA TYR A 136 -5.40 30.77 16.48
C TYR A 136 -6.28 31.80 17.20
N GLN A 137 -7.50 32.03 16.72
CA GLN A 137 -8.52 32.75 17.48
C GLN A 137 -9.57 31.75 17.97
N GLY A 138 -9.62 31.60 19.31
CA GLY A 138 -10.78 31.19 20.11
C GLY A 138 -11.41 29.85 19.79
#